data_AF-A0A261USQ3-F1
#
_entry.id   AF-A0A261USQ3-F1
#
_cell.length_a   1.000
_cell.length_b   1.000
_cell.length_c   1.000
_cell.angle_alpha   90.00
_cell.angle_beta   90.00
_cell.angle_gamma   90.00
#
_symmetry.space_group_name_H-M   'P 1'
#
loop_
_entity.id
_entity.type
_entity.pdbx_description
1 polymer ?
#
loop_
_entity_poly.entity_id
_entity_poly.type
_entity_poly.pdbx_seq_one_letter_code
_entity_poly.pdbx_strand_id
1 'polypeptide(L)' 'MIALGYPVKSDAQIRQWRTRHEGRVPSPENCVGLELATCGAIRRQDLRQDWMRVWPELAGDKQTRLQNSLEAES' A
#
# COMPACT_ATOMS: atom_id res chain seq x y z
N MET A 1 -7.62 -9.98 -15.82
CA MET A 1 -6.78 -11.07 -15.24
C MET A 1 -6.81 -10.92 -13.73
N ILE A 2 -7.32 -11.92 -13.00
CA ILE A 2 -7.30 -11.95 -11.53
C ILE A 2 -5.90 -12.43 -11.10
N ALA A 3 -4.87 -11.62 -11.37
CA ALA A 3 -3.50 -12.00 -11.03
C ALA A 3 -3.19 -11.81 -9.53
N LEU A 4 -4.05 -11.07 -8.81
CA LEU A 4 -3.83 -10.64 -7.42
C LEU A 4 -5.09 -10.77 -6.53
N GLY A 5 -6.13 -11.47 -6.98
CA GLY A 5 -7.38 -11.60 -6.21
C GLY A 5 -8.30 -10.38 -6.22
N TYR A 6 -7.98 -9.32 -6.99
CA TYR A 6 -8.84 -8.15 -7.22
C TYR A 6 -8.75 -7.68 -8.69
N PRO A 7 -9.72 -6.88 -9.21
CA PRO A 7 -9.75 -6.48 -10.61
C PRO A 7 -8.61 -5.50 -10.98
N VAL A 8 -7.53 -6.04 -11.55
CA VAL A 8 -6.52 -5.27 -12.27
C VAL A 8 -6.73 -5.44 -13.78
N LYS A 9 -6.73 -4.31 -14.51
CA LYS A 9 -7.00 -4.32 -15.96
C LYS A 9 -5.93 -5.09 -16.75
N SER A 10 -4.64 -4.93 -16.43
CA SER A 10 -3.52 -5.62 -17.09
C SER A 10 -2.22 -5.61 -16.27
N ASP A 11 -1.27 -6.51 -16.56
CA ASP A 11 0.06 -6.52 -15.94
C ASP A 11 0.87 -5.25 -16.29
N ALA A 12 0.65 -4.70 -17.49
CA ALA A 12 1.25 -3.44 -17.93
C ALA A 12 0.90 -2.28 -16.99
N GLN A 13 -0.32 -2.27 -16.43
CA GLN A 13 -0.74 -1.26 -15.45
C GLN A 13 0.08 -1.36 -14.16
N ILE A 14 0.37 -2.58 -13.70
CA ILE A 14 1.21 -2.81 -12.51
C ILE A 14 2.65 -2.33 -12.77
N ARG A 15 3.19 -2.61 -13.96
CA ARG A 15 4.53 -2.15 -14.37
C ARG A 15 4.62 -0.62 -14.36
N GLN A 16 3.59 0.07 -14.87
CA GLN A 16 3.53 1.54 -14.86
C GLN A 16 3.55 2.11 -13.44
N TRP A 17 2.84 1.49 -12.50
CA TRP A 17 2.88 1.90 -11.09
C TRP A 17 4.25 1.66 -10.47
N ARG A 18 4.88 0.51 -10.75
CA ARG A 18 6.21 0.17 -10.23
C ARG A 18 7.27 1.19 -10.67
N THR A 19 7.23 1.64 -11.92
CA THR A 19 8.19 2.62 -12.45
C THR A 19 7.75 4.06 -12.21
N ARG A 20 6.61 4.29 -11.52
CA ARG A 20 5.93 5.61 -11.42
C ARG A 20 5.90 6.33 -12.77
N HIS A 21 5.62 5.59 -13.85
CA HIS A 21 5.66 6.13 -15.20
C HIS A 21 4.73 7.33 -15.29
N GLU A 22 5.29 8.49 -15.64
CA GLU A 22 4.52 9.74 -15.78
C GLU A 22 3.79 10.16 -14.48
N GLY A 23 4.33 9.79 -13.31
CA GLY A 23 3.71 10.09 -12.03
C GLY A 23 2.45 9.27 -11.73
N ARG A 24 2.16 8.22 -12.52
CA ARG A 24 1.02 7.34 -12.27
C ARG A 24 1.17 6.62 -10.93
N VAL A 25 0.13 6.75 -10.12
CA VAL A 25 -0.01 6.02 -8.85
C VAL A 25 -1.26 5.13 -8.90
N PRO A 26 -1.24 3.99 -8.21
CA PRO A 26 -2.43 3.16 -8.06
C PRO A 26 -3.52 3.90 -7.28
N SER A 27 -4.78 3.73 -7.70
CA SER A 27 -5.95 4.20 -6.92
C SER A 27 -5.98 3.55 -5.52
N PRO A 28 -6.71 4.15 -4.56
CA PRO A 28 -6.84 3.59 -3.22
C PRO A 28 -7.26 2.11 -3.18
N GLU A 29 -8.22 1.68 -4.01
CA GLU A 29 -8.62 0.26 -4.04
C GLU A 29 -7.50 -0.63 -4.55
N ASN A 30 -6.75 -0.15 -5.56
CA ASN A 30 -5.62 -0.90 -6.12
C ASN A 30 -4.50 -1.09 -5.09
N CYS A 31 -4.26 -0.08 -4.25
CA CYS A 31 -3.28 -0.18 -3.16
C CYS A 31 -3.67 -1.24 -2.13
N VAL A 32 -4.93 -1.26 -1.71
CA VAL A 32 -5.44 -2.27 -0.76
C VAL A 32 -5.37 -3.67 -1.39
N GLY A 33 -5.74 -3.79 -2.66
CA GLY A 33 -5.66 -5.05 -3.39
C GLY A 33 -4.23 -5.58 -3.51
N LEU A 34 -3.25 -4.70 -3.76
CA LEU A 34 -1.82 -5.06 -3.77
C LEU A 34 -1.32 -5.49 -2.38
N GLU A 35 -1.74 -4.80 -1.32
CA GLU A 35 -1.39 -5.14 0.06
C GLU A 35 -1.90 -6.53 0.45
N LEU A 36 -3.16 -6.83 0.16
CA LEU A 36 -3.76 -8.15 0.41
C LEU A 36 -3.09 -9.24 -0.42
N ALA A 37 -2.86 -9.00 -1.71
CA ALA A 37 -2.27 -9.97 -2.61
C ALA A 37 -0.81 -10.31 -2.27
N THR A 38 -0.11 -9.39 -1.61
CA THR A 38 1.27 -9.58 -1.16
C THR A 38 1.36 -9.93 0.32
N CYS A 39 0.23 -10.26 0.97
CA CYS A 39 0.15 -10.57 2.39
C CYS A 39 0.83 -9.51 3.28
N GLY A 40 0.71 -8.23 2.92
CA GLY A 40 1.29 -7.11 3.65
C GLY A 40 2.78 -6.85 3.39
N ALA A 41 3.42 -7.55 2.44
CA ALA A 41 4.79 -7.25 2.02
C ALA A 41 4.90 -5.89 1.32
N ILE A 42 3.87 -5.49 0.58
CA ILE A 42 3.70 -4.13 0.07
C ILE A 42 2.59 -3.45 0.87
N ARG A 43 2.86 -2.32 1.51
CA ARG A 43 1.81 -1.57 2.21
C ARG A 43 1.24 -0.48 1.33
N ARG A 44 -0.06 -0.20 1.47
CA ARG A 44 -0.74 0.88 0.73
C ARG A 44 -0.11 2.27 0.92
N GLN A 45 0.58 2.48 2.04
CA GLN A 45 1.32 3.72 2.37
C GLN A 45 2.58 3.90 1.49
N ASP A 46 3.24 2.81 1.10
CA ASP A 46 4.48 2.87 0.30
C ASP A 46 4.22 3.20 -1.18
N LEU A 47 3.01 2.87 -1.65
CA LEU A 47 2.63 3.00 -3.05
C LEU A 47 2.38 4.45 -3.48
N ARG A 48 2.09 5.36 -2.54
CA ARG A 48 1.64 6.72 -2.83
C ARG A 48 2.03 7.70 -1.75
N GLN A 49 2.39 8.92 -2.11
CA GLN A 49 2.88 9.94 -1.18
C GLN A 49 1.74 10.62 -0.39
N ASP A 50 0.57 10.75 -0.99
CA ASP A 50 -0.62 11.36 -0.41
C ASP A 50 -1.43 10.38 0.46
N TRP A 51 -0.83 9.25 0.86
CA TRP A 51 -1.48 8.20 1.65
C TRP A 51 -2.10 8.73 2.94
N MET A 52 -1.44 9.68 3.61
CA MET A 52 -1.93 10.29 4.86
C MET A 52 -3.28 10.99 4.70
N ARG A 53 -3.58 11.48 3.49
CA ARG A 53 -4.84 12.20 3.22
C ARG A 53 -6.01 11.23 2.99
N VAL A 54 -5.74 10.03 2.49
CA VAL A 54 -6.80 9.06 2.17
C VAL A 54 -6.95 7.99 3.24
N TRP A 55 -5.88 7.64 3.93
CA TRP A 55 -5.93 6.75 5.09
C TRP A 55 -5.28 7.43 6.30
N PRO A 56 -5.89 8.50 6.84
CA PRO A 56 -5.37 9.17 8.03
C PRO A 56 -5.24 8.22 9.23
N GLU A 57 -6.08 7.19 9.31
CA GLU A 57 -6.04 6.17 10.36
C GLU A 57 -4.70 5.41 10.44
N LEU A 58 -4.01 5.29 9.31
CA LEU A 58 -2.72 4.61 9.23
C LEU A 58 -1.57 5.40 9.86
N ALA A 59 -1.70 6.72 9.95
CA ALA A 59 -0.68 7.57 10.55
C ALA A 59 -0.59 7.34 12.06
N GLY A 60 -1.75 7.15 12.71
CA GLY A 60 -1.84 6.79 14.12
C GLY A 60 -1.32 5.37 14.42
N ASP A 61 -1.69 4.40 13.57
CA ASP A 61 -1.29 2.99 13.75
C ASP A 61 0.23 2.79 13.75
N LYS A 62 0.95 3.56 12.92
CA LYS A 62 2.42 3.51 12.87
C LYS A 62 3.06 3.96 14.18
N GLN A 63 2.49 4.97 14.84
CA GLN A 63 2.99 5.46 16.12
C GLN A 63 2.73 4.44 17.23
N THR A 64 1.51 3.90 17.31
CA THR A 64 1.15 2.88 18.30
C THR A 64 1.99 1.61 18.16
N ARG A 65 2.25 1.16 16.94
CA ARG A 65 3.08 -0.02 16.71
C ARG A 65 4.53 0.16 17.16
N LEU A 66 5.12 1.34 16.89
CA LEU A 66 6.49 1.64 17.32
C LEU A 66 6.60 1.71 18.85
N GLN A 67 5.59 2.26 19.52
CA GLN A 67 5.53 2.30 20.98
C GLN A 67 5.45 0.89 21.57
N ASN A 68 4.53 0.06 21.07
CA ASN A 68 4.37 -1.32 21.52
C ASN A 68 5.62 -2.18 21.28
N SER A 69 6.39 -1.93 20.22
CA SER A 69 7.66 -2.63 19.97
C SER A 69 8.77 -2.22 20.94
N LEU A 70 8.84 -0.93 21.31
CA LEU A 70 9.83 -0.43 22.28
C LEU A 70 9.55 -0.95 23.70
N GLU A 71 8.28 -1.07 24.08
CA GLU A 71 7.87 -1.60 25.39
C GLU A 71 8.06 -3.12 25.51
N ALA A 72 7.98 -3.87 24.41
CA ALA A 72 8.14 -5.32 24.40
C ALA A 72 9.61 -5.79 24.51
N GLU A 73 10.58 -4.88 24.35
CA GLU A 73 12.02 -5.14 24.44
C GLU A 73 12.66 -4.63 25.76
N SER A 74 11.86 -4.13 26.72
CA SER A 74 12.30 -3.77 28.09
C SER A 74 11.78 -4.76 29.13
#